data_AF-A0A7C7PUE6-F1
#
_entry.id   AF-A0A7C7PUE6-F1
#
_cell.length_a   1.000
_cell.length_b   1.000
_cell.length_c   1.000
_cell.angle_alpha   90.00
_cell.angle_beta   90.00
_cell.angle_gamma   90.00
#
_symmetry.space_group_name_H-M   'P 1'
#
loop_
_entity.id
_entity.type
_entity.pdbx_description
1 polymer ?
#
loop_
_entity_poly.entity_id
_entity_poly.type
_entity_poly.pdbx_seq_one_letter_code
_entity_poly.pdbx_strand_id
1 'polypeptide(L)'
;MQATSRTWLVVWFLSVGITCMSLSSVLASDENAIADDVEPKGECLRPKGVQTMGKRMVDYDIKLDVVLQHDDDRSGWIWFHPRVAPMPGFGKDGGVAVLMTLQKHLQISDFYSGVFFMRSDDLGRTWTKPECPPELDWRKEPSGVIIAVCDVTPGWHSQTGKVIAIGARVR
;
A
#
# COMPACT_ATOMS: atom_id res chain seq x y z
N MET A 1 -24.75 32.76 2.81
CA MET A 1 -23.74 32.13 1.93
C MET A 1 -22.79 31.33 2.82
N GLN A 2 -23.02 30.03 2.97
CA GLN A 2 -22.17 29.14 3.76
C GLN A 2 -21.11 28.54 2.83
N ALA A 3 -19.84 28.77 3.17
CA ALA A 3 -18.70 28.16 2.48
C ALA A 3 -18.63 26.68 2.85
N THR A 4 -18.87 25.80 1.87
CA THR A 4 -18.64 24.37 2.01
C THR A 4 -17.17 24.07 1.76
N SER A 5 -16.45 23.72 2.83
CA SER A 5 -15.07 23.25 2.75
C SER A 5 -15.06 21.89 2.05
N ARG A 6 -14.51 21.83 0.83
CA ARG A 6 -14.25 20.59 0.10
C ARG A 6 -12.86 20.09 0.51
N THR A 7 -12.82 19.06 1.34
CA THR A 7 -11.57 18.38 1.68
C THR A 7 -11.29 17.34 0.59
N TRP A 8 -10.18 17.50 -0.12
CA TRP A 8 -9.70 16.57 -1.14
C TRP A 8 -8.73 15.57 -0.52
N LEU A 9 -8.95 14.28 -0.72
CA LEU A 9 -7.96 13.25 -0.40
C LEU A 9 -7.01 13.10 -1.60
N VAL A 10 -5.76 13.53 -1.42
CA VAL A 10 -4.68 13.34 -2.41
C VAL A 10 -3.96 12.05 -2.06
N VAL A 11 -4.09 11.01 -2.90
CA VAL A 11 -3.30 9.78 -2.78
C VAL A 11 -2.01 9.94 -3.56
N TRP A 12 -0.90 10.05 -2.83
CA TRP A 12 0.44 10.08 -3.40
C TRP A 12 0.91 8.66 -3.75
N PHE A 13 1.34 8.46 -5.00
CA PHE A 13 2.16 7.30 -5.37
C PHE A 13 3.62 7.63 -5.11
N LEU A 14 4.15 7.10 -4.01
CA LEU A 14 5.59 7.01 -3.77
C LEU A 14 5.90 5.58 -3.34
N SER A 15 6.25 4.76 -4.34
CA SER A 15 7.09 3.60 -4.09
C SER A 15 8.52 4.13 -3.97
N VAL A 16 9.12 3.96 -2.79
CA VAL A 16 10.55 3.70 -2.49
C VAL A 16 10.87 4.24 -1.09
N GLY A 17 11.36 3.36 -0.22
CA GLY A 17 12.29 3.72 0.86
C GLY A 17 11.70 3.83 2.26
N ILE A 18 11.87 2.77 3.05
CA ILE A 18 11.92 2.84 4.51
C ILE A 18 13.03 3.82 4.87
N THR A 19 12.72 4.88 5.61
CA THR A 19 13.71 5.59 6.43
C THR A 19 13.15 5.73 7.83
N CYS A 20 13.66 4.90 8.74
CA CYS A 20 13.56 5.09 10.17
C CYS A 20 14.65 6.09 10.58
N MET A 21 14.27 7.26 11.10
CA MET A 21 15.17 8.09 11.88
C MET A 21 14.72 8.01 13.34
N SER A 22 15.59 7.48 14.19
CA SER A 22 15.53 7.70 15.64
C SER A 22 16.88 8.25 16.09
N LEU A 23 16.79 9.26 16.96
CA LEU A 23 17.85 10.15 17.40
C LEU A 23 18.41 9.66 18.76
N SER A 24 19.73 9.73 18.88
CA SER A 24 20.53 9.98 20.09
C SER A 24 20.89 8.87 21.10
N SER A 25 22.21 8.88 21.39
CA SER A 25 22.95 8.65 22.65
C SER A 25 23.22 7.22 23.16
N VAL A 26 24.45 6.76 22.88
CA VAL A 26 25.57 6.34 23.78
C VAL A 26 25.26 5.64 25.11
N LEU A 27 25.93 4.49 25.32
CA LEU A 27 26.64 3.94 26.51
C LEU A 27 26.88 2.43 26.19
N ALA A 28 28.00 1.72 26.40
CA ALA A 28 29.24 1.86 27.18
C ALA A 28 30.37 1.04 26.46
N SER A 29 31.61 1.56 26.38
CA SER A 29 32.84 1.14 27.11
C SER A 29 33.42 -0.21 26.62
N ASP A 30 34.69 -0.36 26.23
CA ASP A 30 35.93 0.03 26.92
C ASP A 30 37.10 0.44 25.99
N GLU A 31 37.74 1.56 26.40
CA GLU A 31 39.18 1.86 26.52
C GLU A 31 40.20 1.46 25.42
N ASN A 32 40.66 2.44 24.62
CA ASN A 32 41.95 3.13 24.84
C ASN A 32 42.30 4.16 23.75
N ALA A 33 42.96 5.24 24.20
CA ALA A 33 43.82 6.19 23.47
C ALA A 33 43.18 7.28 22.57
N ILE A 34 42.87 8.40 23.24
CA ILE A 34 43.31 9.80 22.97
C ILE A 34 43.62 10.19 21.51
N ALA A 35 42.66 10.95 20.97
CA ALA A 35 42.68 12.05 20.01
C ALA A 35 44.01 12.47 19.33
N ASP A 36 44.00 12.37 18.00
CA ASP A 36 44.30 13.50 17.12
C ASP A 36 43.08 13.68 16.19
N ASP A 37 42.43 14.85 16.25
CA ASP A 37 41.34 15.24 15.35
C ASP A 37 41.89 15.45 13.94
N VAL A 38 42.04 14.35 13.19
CA VAL A 38 42.23 14.38 11.75
C VAL A 38 40.84 14.28 11.11
N GLU A 39 40.35 15.41 10.60
CA GLU A 39 39.24 15.45 9.65
C GLU A 39 39.52 14.41 8.54
N PRO A 40 38.70 13.35 8.38
CA PRO A 40 38.97 12.37 7.35
C PRO A 40 38.68 13.02 6.00
N LYS A 41 39.75 13.34 5.26
CA LYS A 41 39.70 13.55 3.80
C LYS A 41 39.39 12.22 3.11
N GLY A 42 38.23 11.65 3.41
CA GLY A 42 37.67 10.51 2.71
C GLY A 42 36.92 11.00 1.50
N GLU A 43 37.59 11.15 0.35
CA GLU A 43 36.88 11.09 -0.91
C GLU A 43 36.11 9.76 -0.94
N CYS A 44 34.78 9.84 -0.96
CA CYS A 44 33.93 8.69 -1.22
C CYS A 44 34.39 8.08 -2.55
N LEU A 45 35.01 6.89 -2.50
CA LEU A 45 35.47 6.17 -3.66
C LEU A 45 34.27 5.93 -4.58
N ARG A 46 34.14 6.74 -5.63
CA ARG A 46 33.15 6.48 -6.68
C ARG A 46 33.52 5.13 -7.31
N PRO A 47 32.60 4.16 -7.38
CA PRO A 47 32.84 2.95 -8.14
C PRO A 47 33.18 3.33 -9.58
N LYS A 48 34.42 3.13 -10.00
CA LYS A 48 34.79 3.22 -11.42
C LYS A 48 34.14 2.02 -12.11
N GLY A 49 33.09 2.29 -12.89
CA GLY A 49 32.49 1.29 -13.78
C GLY A 49 31.05 0.89 -13.50
N VAL A 50 30.21 1.73 -12.87
CA VAL A 50 28.76 1.54 -13.02
C VAL A 50 28.38 1.97 -14.44
N GLN A 51 28.30 1.01 -15.34
CA GLN A 51 27.61 1.17 -16.62
C GLN A 51 26.15 1.50 -16.29
N THR A 52 25.75 2.76 -16.47
CA THR A 52 24.36 3.17 -16.39
C THR A 52 23.62 2.47 -17.52
N MET A 53 23.05 1.30 -17.25
CA MET A 53 22.06 0.69 -18.14
C MET A 53 21.00 1.77 -18.36
N GLY A 54 20.94 2.33 -19.56
CA GLY A 54 20.08 3.44 -19.90
C GLY A 54 18.66 3.10 -19.51
N LYS A 55 18.17 3.68 -18.41
CA LYS A 55 16.80 3.51 -17.96
C LYS A 55 15.92 4.08 -19.07
N ARG A 56 15.36 3.22 -19.91
CA ARG A 56 14.40 3.61 -20.95
C ARG A 56 13.23 4.28 -20.25
N MET A 57 13.18 5.60 -20.33
CA MET A 57 12.04 6.37 -19.86
C MET A 57 10.87 6.01 -20.77
N VAL A 58 9.78 5.56 -20.18
CA VAL A 58 8.52 5.34 -20.88
C VAL A 58 7.69 6.59 -20.72
N ASP A 59 7.09 7.06 -21.81
CA ASP A 59 6.11 8.14 -21.75
C ASP A 59 4.82 7.61 -21.10
N TYR A 60 4.14 8.45 -20.33
CA TYR A 60 2.89 8.10 -19.65
C TYR A 60 1.97 9.30 -19.50
N ASP A 61 0.66 9.03 -19.55
CA ASP A 61 -0.39 9.97 -19.18
C ASP A 61 -0.94 9.59 -17.81
N ILE A 62 -1.13 10.58 -16.94
CA ILE A 62 -1.80 10.39 -15.65
C ILE A 62 -3.22 10.92 -15.77
N LYS A 63 -4.19 10.07 -15.44
CA LYS A 63 -5.60 10.43 -15.35
C LYS A 63 -6.13 10.09 -13.96
N LEU A 64 -6.94 11.00 -13.41
CA LEU A 64 -7.72 10.74 -12.21
C LEU A 64 -9.06 10.13 -12.61
N ASP A 65 -9.39 8.99 -12.00
CA ASP A 65 -10.68 8.32 -12.15
C ASP A 65 -11.29 8.03 -10.78
N VAL A 66 -12.62 8.14 -10.68
CA VAL A 66 -13.39 7.76 -9.50
C VAL A 66 -13.93 6.35 -9.73
N VAL A 67 -13.21 5.35 -9.21
CA VAL A 67 -13.57 3.93 -9.38
C VAL A 67 -14.84 3.57 -8.61
N LEU A 68 -14.98 4.09 -7.40
CA LEU A 68 -16.10 3.80 -6.51
C LEU A 68 -16.35 5.01 -5.63
N GLN A 69 -17.56 5.54 -5.69
CA GLN A 69 -18.02 6.62 -4.82
C GLN A 69 -18.98 6.04 -3.79
N HIS A 70 -18.77 6.35 -2.51
CA HIS A 70 -19.64 5.94 -1.41
C HIS A 70 -19.66 7.06 -0.37
N ASP A 71 -20.51 8.06 -0.65
CA ASP A 71 -20.64 9.29 0.14
C ASP A 71 -22.04 9.36 0.77
N ASP A 72 -22.58 8.23 1.21
CA ASP A 72 -23.85 8.20 1.94
C ASP A 72 -23.58 8.37 3.44
N ASP A 73 -23.74 9.60 3.93
CA ASP A 73 -23.61 9.97 5.35
C ASP A 73 -24.46 9.09 6.29
N ARG A 74 -25.51 8.44 5.77
CA ARG A 74 -26.40 7.58 6.56
C ARG A 74 -25.81 6.20 6.85
N SER A 75 -24.81 5.78 6.07
CA SER A 75 -24.25 4.44 6.16
C SER A 75 -23.24 4.29 7.31
N GLY A 76 -22.67 5.39 7.81
CA GLY A 76 -21.74 5.39 8.93
C GLY A 76 -20.38 4.75 8.63
N TRP A 77 -20.01 4.54 7.36
CA TRP A 77 -18.71 4.02 6.95
C TRP A 77 -18.31 4.53 5.55
N ILE A 78 -17.00 4.54 5.27
CA ILE A 78 -16.43 4.87 3.95
C ILE A 78 -15.53 3.75 3.46
N TRP A 79 -15.27 3.67 2.16
CA TRP A 79 -14.23 2.79 1.62
C TRP A 79 -12.84 3.29 2.01
N PHE A 80 -11.96 2.36 2.31
CA PHE A 80 -10.65 2.61 2.86
C PHE A 80 -9.63 1.57 2.38
N HIS A 81 -8.35 1.95 2.40
CA HIS A 81 -7.21 1.12 1.98
C HIS A 81 -7.35 0.45 0.59
N PRO A 82 -7.71 1.19 -0.48
CA PRO A 82 -7.64 0.63 -1.82
C PRO A 82 -6.19 0.31 -2.20
N ARG A 83 -5.88 -0.94 -2.48
CA ARG A 83 -4.57 -1.38 -3.02
C ARG A 83 -4.79 -2.33 -4.18
N VAL A 84 -3.95 -2.26 -5.22
CA VAL A 84 -4.15 -2.99 -6.47
C VAL A 84 -3.01 -3.93 -6.81
N ALA A 85 -3.32 -5.03 -7.47
CA ALA A 85 -2.36 -5.94 -8.10
C ALA A 85 -2.74 -6.21 -9.56
N PRO A 86 -1.85 -5.94 -10.53
CA PRO A 86 -2.05 -6.33 -11.93
C PRO A 86 -1.80 -7.82 -12.12
N MET A 87 -2.60 -8.47 -12.96
CA MET A 87 -2.57 -9.89 -13.30
C MET A 87 -2.42 -10.05 -14.83
N PRO A 88 -1.19 -10.12 -15.35
CA PRO A 88 -0.94 -10.23 -16.79
C PRO A 88 -1.46 -11.54 -17.38
N GLY A 89 -2.18 -11.48 -18.50
CA GLY A 89 -2.76 -12.64 -19.19
C GLY A 89 -4.14 -13.05 -18.69
N PHE A 90 -4.66 -12.40 -17.64
CA PHE A 90 -5.94 -12.73 -17.01
C PHE A 90 -7.06 -11.76 -17.36
N GLY A 91 -6.78 -10.68 -18.09
CA GLY A 91 -7.78 -9.73 -18.55
C GLY A 91 -8.47 -10.16 -19.83
N LYS A 92 -9.37 -9.30 -20.31
CA LYS A 92 -10.07 -9.49 -21.58
C LYS A 92 -9.07 -9.67 -22.72
N ASP A 93 -9.34 -10.62 -23.61
CA ASP A 93 -8.52 -10.93 -24.79
C ASP A 93 -7.05 -11.25 -24.46
N GLY A 94 -6.79 -11.84 -23.29
CA GLY A 94 -5.43 -12.14 -22.81
C GLY A 94 -4.68 -10.92 -22.28
N GLY A 95 -5.38 -9.80 -22.05
CA GLY A 95 -4.84 -8.58 -21.48
C GLY A 95 -4.51 -8.69 -19.99
N VAL A 96 -4.33 -7.53 -19.35
CA VAL A 96 -4.04 -7.44 -17.91
C VAL A 96 -5.33 -7.20 -17.16
N ALA A 97 -5.66 -8.10 -16.25
CA ALA A 97 -6.68 -7.84 -15.23
C ALA A 97 -6.06 -7.10 -14.04
N VAL A 98 -6.87 -6.38 -13.27
CA VAL A 98 -6.43 -5.68 -12.05
C VAL A 98 -7.37 -6.07 -10.92
N LEU A 99 -6.80 -6.56 -9.82
CA LEU A 99 -7.54 -6.82 -8.58
C LEU A 99 -7.30 -5.64 -7.63
N MET A 100 -8.35 -5.08 -7.06
CA MET A 100 -8.29 -4.08 -6.00
C MET A 100 -8.82 -4.68 -4.69
N THR A 101 -8.10 -4.55 -3.59
CA THR A 101 -8.60 -4.85 -2.24
C THR A 101 -9.07 -3.58 -1.57
N LEU A 102 -10.16 -3.63 -0.79
CA LEU A 102 -10.75 -2.52 -0.04
C LEU A 102 -11.18 -3.00 1.34
N GLN A 103 -11.32 -2.06 2.28
CA GLN A 103 -11.98 -2.29 3.57
C GLN A 103 -12.94 -1.13 3.87
N LYS A 104 -13.88 -1.32 4.78
CA LYS A 104 -14.72 -0.26 5.31
C LYS A 104 -14.02 0.35 6.52
N HIS A 105 -13.94 1.68 6.56
CA HIS A 105 -13.59 2.42 7.75
C HIS A 105 -14.84 2.67 8.58
N LEU A 106 -14.85 2.14 9.81
CA LEU A 106 -16.03 2.06 10.67
C LEU A 106 -16.08 3.18 11.72
N GLN A 107 -15.46 4.32 11.42
CA GLN A 107 -15.43 5.51 12.29
C GLN A 107 -14.77 5.27 13.66
N ILE A 108 -13.94 4.25 13.77
CA ILE A 108 -13.14 3.91 14.95
C ILE A 108 -11.72 3.63 14.46
N SER A 109 -10.71 4.16 15.17
CA SER A 109 -9.30 3.90 14.87
C SER A 109 -9.03 2.41 14.95
N ASP A 110 -8.28 1.89 13.98
CA ASP A 110 -7.79 0.51 13.96
C ASP A 110 -8.88 -0.58 14.04
N PHE A 111 -10.13 -0.23 13.70
CA PHE A 111 -11.24 -1.19 13.58
C PHE A 111 -11.61 -1.39 12.11
N TYR A 112 -10.91 -2.36 11.51
CA TYR A 112 -10.97 -2.66 10.08
C TYR A 112 -12.04 -3.67 9.79
N SER A 113 -12.84 -3.53 8.71
CA SER A 113 -13.76 -4.58 8.21
C SER A 113 -13.07 -5.85 7.68
N GLY A 114 -13.86 -6.86 7.32
CA GLY A 114 -13.44 -7.87 6.35
C GLY A 114 -12.91 -7.26 5.05
N VAL A 115 -12.14 -8.03 4.28
CA VAL A 115 -11.52 -7.56 3.04
C VAL A 115 -12.47 -7.75 1.87
N PHE A 116 -12.80 -6.64 1.22
CA PHE A 116 -13.52 -6.63 -0.03
C PHE A 116 -12.53 -6.65 -1.19
N PHE A 117 -12.96 -7.15 -2.34
CA PHE A 117 -12.25 -6.98 -3.59
C PHE A 117 -13.15 -6.47 -4.71
N MET A 118 -12.53 -5.79 -5.67
CA MET A 118 -13.08 -5.45 -6.97
C MET A 118 -12.11 -5.92 -8.04
N ARG A 119 -12.62 -6.19 -9.24
CA ARG A 119 -11.81 -6.64 -10.37
C ARG A 119 -12.11 -5.79 -11.60
N SER A 120 -11.07 -5.48 -12.35
CA SER A 120 -11.16 -4.97 -13.72
C SER A 120 -10.49 -5.96 -14.67
N ASP A 121 -11.10 -6.21 -15.82
CA ASP A 121 -10.52 -7.02 -16.90
C ASP A 121 -10.03 -6.17 -18.08
N ASP A 122 -10.07 -4.84 -17.94
CA ASP A 122 -9.80 -3.86 -19.00
C ASP A 122 -8.90 -2.71 -18.53
N LEU A 123 -7.90 -3.02 -17.68
CA LEU A 123 -6.91 -2.08 -17.15
C LEU A 123 -7.51 -0.91 -16.35
N GLY A 124 -8.61 -1.15 -15.64
CA GLY A 124 -9.23 -0.21 -14.73
C GLY A 124 -10.29 0.70 -15.35
N ARG A 125 -10.71 0.44 -16.60
CA ARG A 125 -11.79 1.22 -17.25
C ARG A 125 -13.15 0.87 -16.67
N THR A 126 -13.39 -0.40 -16.40
CA THR A 126 -14.58 -0.91 -15.72
C THR A 126 -14.20 -1.80 -14.56
N TRP A 127 -15.06 -1.82 -13.54
CA TRP A 127 -14.84 -2.57 -12.30
C TRP A 127 -16.09 -3.34 -11.90
N THR A 128 -15.89 -4.53 -11.32
CA THR A 128 -16.94 -5.25 -10.61
C THR A 128 -17.35 -4.48 -9.36
N LYS A 129 -18.54 -4.78 -8.83
CA LYS A 129 -18.94 -4.29 -7.50
C LYS A 129 -18.00 -4.87 -6.42
N PRO A 130 -17.83 -4.18 -5.28
CA PRO A 130 -17.15 -4.73 -4.12
C PRO A 130 -17.80 -6.03 -3.65
N GLU A 131 -16.99 -7.07 -3.46
CA GLU A 131 -17.40 -8.37 -2.94
C GLU A 131 -16.53 -8.74 -1.74
N CYS A 132 -17.14 -9.26 -0.67
CA CYS A 132 -16.43 -9.78 0.51
C CYS A 132 -16.64 -11.30 0.58
N PRO A 133 -15.63 -12.10 0.21
CA PRO A 133 -15.67 -13.54 0.43
C PRO A 133 -15.79 -13.85 1.94
N PRO A 134 -16.58 -14.86 2.35
CA PRO A 134 -16.70 -15.25 3.75
C PRO A 134 -15.35 -15.57 4.42
N GLU A 135 -14.39 -16.09 3.65
CA GLU A 135 -13.04 -16.43 4.12
C GLU A 135 -12.17 -15.20 4.43
N LEU A 136 -12.53 -14.06 3.86
CA LEU A 136 -11.86 -12.77 4.08
C LEU A 136 -12.67 -11.84 5.00
N ASP A 137 -13.84 -12.29 5.45
CA ASP A 137 -14.61 -11.57 6.45
C ASP A 137 -14.02 -11.75 7.85
N TRP A 138 -14.53 -10.96 8.78
CA TRP A 138 -14.17 -11.05 10.18
C TRP A 138 -14.48 -12.38 10.82
N ARG A 139 -13.64 -12.71 11.80
CA ARG A 139 -13.89 -13.86 12.66
C ARG A 139 -14.16 -13.38 14.07
N LYS A 140 -15.32 -13.75 14.60
CA LYS A 140 -15.69 -13.49 15.99
C LYS A 140 -15.22 -14.64 16.86
N GLU A 141 -14.58 -14.31 17.97
CA GLU A 141 -14.27 -15.29 19.01
C GLU A 141 -15.38 -15.38 20.06
N PRO A 142 -15.48 -16.50 20.80
CA PRO A 142 -16.46 -16.65 21.88
C PRO A 142 -16.35 -15.58 22.98
N SER A 143 -15.17 -14.99 23.15
CA SER A 143 -14.90 -13.90 24.09
C SER A 143 -15.47 -12.54 23.66
N GLY A 144 -16.03 -12.43 22.45
CA GLY A 144 -16.52 -11.18 21.88
C GLY A 144 -15.47 -10.39 21.08
N VAL A 145 -14.22 -10.89 21.02
CA VAL A 145 -13.14 -10.27 20.22
C VAL A 145 -13.39 -10.48 18.73
N ILE A 146 -13.15 -9.44 17.93
CA ILE A 146 -13.23 -9.48 16.47
C ILE A 146 -11.81 -9.57 15.91
N ILE A 147 -11.50 -10.67 15.25
CA ILE A 147 -10.25 -10.82 14.51
C ILE A 147 -10.45 -10.28 13.10
N ALA A 148 -9.59 -9.35 12.71
CA ALA A 148 -9.53 -8.82 11.36
C ALA A 148 -8.11 -8.86 10.82
N VAL A 149 -7.96 -8.39 9.58
CA VAL A 149 -6.65 -8.13 8.96
C VAL A 149 -6.56 -6.65 8.62
N CYS A 150 -5.41 -6.03 8.89
CA CYS A 150 -5.12 -4.65 8.52
C CYS A 150 -3.99 -4.57 7.48
N ASP A 151 -3.85 -3.39 6.87
CA ASP A 151 -2.79 -3.05 5.91
C ASP A 151 -2.62 -4.03 4.74
N VAL A 152 -3.74 -4.59 4.29
CA VAL A 152 -3.76 -5.62 3.25
C VAL A 152 -3.20 -5.08 1.94
N THR A 153 -2.18 -5.75 1.42
CA THR A 153 -1.53 -5.45 0.15
C THR A 153 -1.57 -6.68 -0.76
N PRO A 154 -2.28 -6.62 -1.89
CA PRO A 154 -2.24 -7.68 -2.89
C PRO A 154 -0.98 -7.57 -3.75
N GLY A 155 -0.43 -8.72 -4.14
CA GLY A 155 0.69 -8.84 -5.08
C GLY A 155 0.50 -10.03 -6.01
N TRP A 156 0.91 -9.87 -7.27
CA TRP A 156 0.87 -10.94 -8.26
C TRP A 156 2.08 -11.87 -8.13
N HIS A 157 1.82 -13.17 -8.07
CA HIS A 157 2.83 -14.21 -8.07
C HIS A 157 2.76 -15.01 -9.38
N SER A 158 3.66 -14.66 -10.32
CA SER A 158 3.63 -15.15 -11.70
C SER A 158 3.87 -16.65 -11.80
N GLN A 159 4.68 -17.22 -10.90
CA GLN A 159 5.02 -18.64 -10.89
C GLN A 159 3.81 -19.53 -10.63
N THR A 160 2.88 -19.08 -9.78
CA THR A 160 1.67 -19.85 -9.44
C THR A 160 0.42 -19.35 -10.14
N GLY A 161 0.48 -18.20 -10.82
CA GLY A 161 -0.70 -17.55 -11.38
C GLY A 161 -1.70 -17.13 -10.31
N LYS A 162 -1.24 -16.67 -9.14
CA LYS A 162 -2.11 -16.30 -8.01
C LYS A 162 -1.83 -14.87 -7.55
N VAL A 163 -2.86 -14.22 -7.03
CA VAL A 163 -2.69 -13.03 -6.19
C VAL A 163 -2.53 -13.48 -4.75
N ILE A 164 -1.51 -12.95 -4.09
CA ILE A 164 -1.25 -13.15 -2.67
C ILE A 164 -1.52 -11.82 -1.98
N ALA A 165 -2.48 -11.80 -1.05
CA ALA A 165 -2.78 -10.63 -0.24
C ALA A 165 -2.17 -10.82 1.15
N ILE A 166 -1.31 -9.89 1.57
CA ILE A 166 -0.59 -9.95 2.84
C ILE A 166 -1.05 -8.76 3.70
N GLY A 167 -1.35 -9.03 4.97
CA GLY A 167 -1.69 -8.02 5.96
C GLY A 167 -1.40 -8.53 7.37
N ALA A 168 -1.57 -7.67 8.38
CA ALA A 168 -1.34 -8.04 9.77
C ALA A 168 -2.66 -8.44 10.46
N ARG A 169 -2.62 -9.50 11.27
CA ARG A 169 -3.76 -9.89 12.10
C ARG A 169 -3.93 -8.88 13.23
N VAL A 170 -5.14 -8.34 13.37
CA VAL A 170 -5.54 -7.45 14.48
C VAL A 170 -6.69 -8.07 15.27
N ARG A 171 -6.85 -7.62 16.52
CA ARG A 171 -7.81 -8.14 17.50
C ARG A 171 -8.32 -7.01 18.37
#